data_AF-A0A519WU52-F1
#
_entry.id   AF-A0A519WU52-F1
#
_cell.length_a   1.000
_cell.length_b   1.000
_cell.length_c   1.000
_cell.angle_alpha   90.00
_cell.angle_beta   90.00
_cell.angle_gamma   90.00
#
_symmetry.space_group_name_H-M   'P 1'
#
loop_
_entity.id
_entity.type
_entity.pdbx_description
1 polymer ?
#
loop_
_entity_poly.entity_id
_entity_poly.type
_entity_poly.pdbx_seq_one_letter_code
_entity_poly.pdbx_strand_id
1 'polypeptide(L)'
;MKLSTEIDTSYSPVAWDYREVIENEKIKGATGKVFYFCQEGICEDQGRILDLIEIDSKGLFIVLDNDHPIRIDLIITLFGKPGAAYDKYDAFSNSCMECHGGAN
;
A
#
# COMPACT_ATOMS: atom_id res chain seq x y z
N MET A 1 -22.00 18.26 -3.79
CA MET A 1 -22.28 16.81 -3.70
C MET A 1 -21.33 16.21 -2.68
N LYS A 2 -21.81 15.24 -1.91
CA LYS A 2 -21.20 14.71 -0.68
C LYS A 2 -19.75 14.28 -0.87
N LEU A 3 -18.90 14.75 0.05
CA LEU A 3 -17.59 14.20 0.33
C LEU A 3 -17.83 12.82 0.99
N SER A 4 -17.83 11.75 0.20
CA SER A 4 -17.75 10.40 0.75
C SER A 4 -16.29 10.09 1.03
N THR A 5 -15.84 10.38 2.25
CA THR A 5 -14.70 9.69 2.87
C THR A 5 -15.13 8.25 3.18
N GLU A 6 -15.41 7.49 2.14
CA GLU A 6 -15.55 6.05 2.22
C GLU A 6 -14.19 5.51 1.77
N ILE A 7 -13.37 5.07 2.73
CA ILE A 7 -12.27 4.16 2.41
C ILE A 7 -12.96 3.00 1.70
N ASP A 8 -12.78 2.91 0.38
CA ASP A 8 -13.34 1.84 -0.44
C ASP A 8 -12.83 0.51 0.13
N THR A 9 -13.70 -0.17 0.88
CA THR A 9 -13.41 -1.50 1.43
C THR A 9 -13.45 -2.57 0.34
N SER A 10 -13.87 -2.21 -0.87
CA SER A 10 -13.87 -3.09 -2.03
C SER A 10 -12.44 -3.49 -2.37
N TYR A 11 -12.22 -4.79 -2.47
CA TYR A 11 -10.92 -5.32 -2.83
C TYR A 11 -10.56 -4.87 -4.25
N SER A 12 -9.50 -4.05 -4.39
CA SER A 12 -8.95 -3.71 -5.69
C SER A 12 -8.09 -4.87 -6.18
N PRO A 13 -8.27 -5.35 -7.41
CA PRO A 13 -7.45 -6.45 -7.94
C PRO A 13 -5.99 -6.02 -7.93
N VAL A 14 -5.19 -6.75 -7.14
CA VAL A 14 -3.75 -6.54 -7.06
C VAL A 14 -3.10 -7.23 -8.24
N ALA A 15 -2.19 -6.54 -8.92
CA ALA A 15 -1.44 -7.12 -10.02
C ALA A 15 -0.65 -8.34 -9.53
N TRP A 16 -0.70 -9.44 -10.28
CA TRP A 16 0.01 -10.68 -9.93
C TRP A 16 1.52 -10.47 -9.76
N ASP A 17 2.09 -9.56 -10.55
CA ASP A 17 3.47 -9.10 -10.48
C ASP A 17 3.88 -8.64 -9.06
N TYR A 18 2.96 -7.98 -8.34
CA TYR A 18 3.24 -7.48 -7.01
C TYR A 18 3.35 -8.59 -5.96
N ARG A 19 2.63 -9.69 -6.14
CA ARG A 19 2.76 -10.88 -5.29
C ARG A 19 4.16 -11.47 -5.40
N GLU A 20 4.71 -11.54 -6.62
CA GLU A 20 6.07 -12.04 -6.83
C GLU A 20 7.12 -11.14 -6.18
N VAL A 21 6.91 -9.82 -6.18
CA VAL A 21 7.79 -8.88 -5.46
C VAL A 21 7.80 -9.20 -3.96
N ILE A 22 6.63 -9.37 -3.35
CA ILE A 22 6.49 -9.69 -1.92
C ILE A 22 7.18 -11.02 -1.59
N GLU A 23 6.91 -12.07 -2.36
CA GLU A 23 7.50 -13.39 -2.16
C GLU A 23 9.03 -13.35 -2.31
N ASN A 24 9.56 -12.63 -3.30
CA ASN A 24 10.99 -12.45 -3.47
C ASN A 24 11.64 -11.73 -2.28
N GLU A 25 11.02 -10.67 -1.75
CA GLU A 25 11.54 -9.96 -0.58
C GLU A 25 11.43 -10.80 0.71
N LYS A 26 10.38 -11.62 0.85
CA LYS A 26 10.26 -12.64 1.91
C LYS A 26 11.40 -13.67 1.85
N ILE A 27 11.70 -14.20 0.66
CA ILE A 27 12.80 -15.17 0.44
C ILE A 27 14.16 -14.55 0.78
N LYS A 28 14.40 -13.30 0.38
CA LYS A 28 15.62 -12.57 0.76
C LYS A 28 15.75 -12.35 2.26
N GLY A 29 14.61 -12.39 2.98
CA GLY A 29 14.56 -12.09 4.40
C GLY A 29 14.95 -10.65 4.71
N ALA A 30 14.68 -9.74 3.77
CA ALA A 30 14.99 -8.33 3.94
C ALA A 30 14.07 -7.71 5.00
N THR A 31 14.66 -6.87 5.85
CA THR A 31 13.93 -5.96 6.73
C THR A 31 13.92 -4.60 6.07
N GLY A 32 12.78 -3.94 6.07
CA GLY A 32 12.69 -2.60 5.53
C GLY A 32 11.41 -1.91 5.95
N LYS A 33 11.28 -0.67 5.46
CA LYS A 33 10.08 0.14 5.71
C LYS A 33 8.99 -0.16 4.70
N VAL A 34 7.76 -0.14 5.18
CA VAL A 34 6.54 -0.30 4.39
C VAL A 34 5.66 0.91 4.64
N PHE A 35 5.31 1.63 3.58
CA PHE A 35 4.37 2.75 3.64
C PHE A 35 3.06 2.30 3.05
N TYR A 36 1.95 2.55 3.74
CA TYR A 36 0.63 2.12 3.32
C TYR A 36 -0.45 3.13 3.74
N PHE A 37 -1.58 3.09 3.05
CA PHE A 37 -2.75 3.89 3.43
C PHE A 37 -3.45 3.28 4.65
N CYS A 38 -3.71 4.12 5.65
CA CYS A 38 -4.45 3.79 6.86
C CYS A 38 -5.59 4.80 7.08
N GLN A 39 -6.43 4.57 8.10
CA GLN A 39 -7.59 5.45 8.34
C GLN A 39 -7.21 6.91 8.61
N GLU A 40 -6.01 7.14 9.16
CA GLU A 40 -5.49 8.47 9.48
C GLU A 40 -4.71 9.11 8.31
N GLY A 41 -4.56 8.41 7.18
CA GLY A 41 -3.81 8.87 6.01
C GLY A 41 -2.74 7.88 5.59
N ILE A 42 -1.47 8.22 5.81
CA ILE A 42 -0.33 7.38 5.47
C ILE A 42 0.32 6.89 6.76
N CYS A 43 0.39 5.59 6.92
CA CYS A 43 1.09 4.95 8.02
C CYS A 43 2.39 4.33 7.50
N GLU A 44 3.38 4.26 8.37
CA GLU A 44 4.62 3.51 8.14
C GLU A 44 4.76 2.39 9.16
N ASP A 45 5.25 1.23 8.71
CA ASP A 45 5.72 0.16 9.57
C ASP A 45 7.11 -0.29 9.09
N GLN A 46 7.87 -0.97 9.94
CA GLN A 46 9.21 -1.45 9.61
C GLN A 46 9.42 -2.85 10.15
N GLY A 47 9.65 -3.80 9.27
CA GLY A 47 9.84 -5.18 9.66
C GLY A 47 10.28 -6.05 8.50
N ARG A 48 10.37 -7.34 8.79
CA ARG A 48 10.57 -8.40 7.81
C ARG A 48 9.24 -9.07 7.52
N ILE A 49 9.02 -9.41 6.25
CA ILE A 49 7.85 -10.19 5.82
C ILE A 49 8.02 -11.62 6.33
N LEU A 50 7.15 -12.03 7.25
CA LEU A 50 7.06 -13.39 7.76
C LEU A 50 6.19 -14.23 6.83
N ASP A 51 5.01 -13.72 6.48
CA ASP A 51 4.04 -14.46 5.69
C ASP A 51 3.15 -13.58 4.80
N LEU A 52 2.47 -14.22 3.85
CA LEU A 52 1.52 -13.60 2.93
C LEU A 52 0.23 -14.41 3.00
N ILE A 53 -0.77 -13.87 3.68
CA ILE A 53 -2.07 -14.50 3.88
C ILE A 53 -3.09 -13.92 2.91
N GLU A 54 -3.82 -14.80 2.24
CA GLU A 54 -5.00 -14.42 1.45
C GLU A 54 -6.24 -14.74 2.29
N ILE A 55 -7.05 -13.71 2.55
CA ILE A 55 -8.31 -13.86 3.24
C ILE A 55 -9.42 -13.74 2.21
N ASP A 56 -10.18 -14.83 2.05
CA ASP A 56 -11.33 -14.88 1.15
C ASP A 56 -12.27 -13.69 1.43
N SER A 57 -12.67 -13.00 0.36
CA SER A 57 -13.52 -11.80 0.38
C SER A 57 -12.90 -10.53 1.01
N LYS A 58 -11.69 -10.57 1.59
CA LYS A 58 -11.00 -9.38 2.15
C LYS A 58 -9.72 -8.98 1.40
N GLY A 59 -9.09 -9.91 0.70
CA GLY A 59 -7.89 -9.67 -0.10
C GLY A 59 -6.62 -10.28 0.48
N LEU A 60 -5.47 -9.84 -0.02
CA LEU A 60 -4.16 -10.30 0.42
C LEU A 60 -3.56 -9.37 1.47
N PHE A 61 -2.91 -9.96 2.47
CA PHE A 61 -2.25 -9.27 3.58
C PHE A 61 -0.85 -9.83 3.81
N ILE A 62 0.13 -8.96 3.99
CA ILE A 62 1.45 -9.35 4.49
C ILE A 62 1.47 -9.32 6.00
N VAL A 63 2.12 -10.30 6.62
CA VAL A 63 2.37 -10.36 8.06
C VAL A 63 3.83 -10.00 8.29
N LEU A 64 4.07 -8.91 9.02
CA LEU A 64 5.41 -8.51 9.44
C LEU A 64 5.77 -9.15 10.79
N ASP A 65 7.05 -9.09 11.17
CA ASP A 65 7.52 -9.58 12.48
C ASP A 65 7.03 -8.78 13.69
N ASN A 66 6.44 -7.61 13.45
CA ASN A 66 5.76 -6.80 14.46
C ASN A 66 4.30 -7.24 14.74
N ASP A 67 3.87 -8.39 14.22
CA ASP A 67 2.51 -8.96 14.39
C ASP A 67 1.38 -8.11 13.76
N HIS A 68 1.72 -7.14 12.92
CA HIS A 68 0.74 -6.31 12.20
C HIS A 68 0.50 -6.81 10.78
N PRO A 69 -0.73 -7.26 10.44
CA PRO A 69 -1.10 -7.60 9.08
C PRO A 69 -1.44 -6.34 8.27
N ILE A 70 -0.77 -6.15 7.13
CA ILE A 70 -0.98 -4.99 6.24
C ILE A 70 -1.56 -5.48 4.92
N ARG A 71 -2.67 -4.88 4.48
CA ARG A 71 -3.33 -5.23 3.22
C ARG A 71 -2.52 -4.73 2.03
N ILE A 72 -2.23 -5.59 1.06
CA ILE A 72 -1.22 -5.28 0.03
C ILE A 72 -1.70 -4.27 -1.02
N ASP A 73 -3.00 -4.14 -1.22
CA ASP A 73 -3.60 -3.15 -2.13
C ASP A 73 -3.47 -1.72 -1.61
N LEU A 74 -3.18 -1.54 -0.32
CA LEU A 74 -3.00 -0.24 0.33
C LEU A 74 -1.52 0.14 0.43
N ILE A 75 -0.60 -0.74 0.06
CA ILE A 75 0.84 -0.48 0.16
C ILE A 75 1.27 0.49 -0.93
N ILE A 76 1.80 1.62 -0.51
CA ILE A 76 2.39 2.67 -1.36
C ILE A 76 3.80 2.27 -1.75
N THR A 77 4.63 1.90 -0.77
CA THR A 77 5.98 1.36 -1.04
C THR A 77 6.31 0.22 -0.10
N LEU A 78 6.99 -0.79 -0.62
CA LEU A 78 7.49 -1.95 0.11
C LEU A 78 9.02 -1.98 -0.04
N PHE A 79 9.75 -1.73 1.05
CA PHE A 79 11.21 -1.75 1.08
C PHE A 79 11.85 -0.83 0.02
N GLY A 80 11.24 0.35 -0.19
CA GLY A 80 11.67 1.33 -1.20
C GLY A 80 11.26 1.01 -2.63
N LYS A 81 10.54 -0.09 -2.87
CA LYS A 81 9.95 -0.42 -4.17
C LYS A 81 8.50 0.07 -4.24
N PRO A 82 8.04 0.56 -5.40
CA PRO A 82 6.65 0.99 -5.57
C PRO A 82 5.69 -0.19 -5.34
N GLY A 83 4.64 0.07 -4.56
CA GLY A 83 3.58 -0.87 -4.23
C GLY A 83 2.34 -0.73 -5.10
N ALA A 84 1.32 -1.54 -4.82
CA ALA A 84 0.06 -1.53 -5.56
C ALA A 84 -0.69 -0.18 -5.47
N ALA A 85 -0.53 0.55 -4.36
CA ALA A 85 -1.12 1.86 -4.16
C ALA A 85 -0.20 3.03 -4.57
N TYR A 86 0.98 2.76 -5.11
CA TYR A 86 1.94 3.80 -5.48
C TYR A 86 1.35 4.78 -6.50
N ASP A 87 0.65 4.27 -7.52
CA ASP A 87 0.02 5.09 -8.56
C ASP A 87 -1.04 6.04 -7.98
N LYS A 88 -1.83 5.57 -7.00
CA LYS A 88 -2.80 6.41 -6.27
C LYS A 88 -2.11 7.50 -5.46
N TYR A 89 -1.01 7.17 -4.79
CA TYR A 89 -0.21 8.14 -4.03
C TYR A 89 0.42 9.18 -4.96
N ASP A 90 0.98 8.76 -6.09
CA ASP A 90 1.58 9.64 -7.10
C ASP A 90 0.52 10.60 -7.66
N ALA A 91 -0.65 10.09 -8.06
CA ALA A 91 -1.76 10.91 -8.53
C ALA A 91 -2.30 11.87 -7.46
N PHE A 92 -2.39 11.42 -6.19
CA PHE A 92 -2.79 12.26 -5.06
C PHE A 92 -1.78 13.39 -4.81
N SER A 93 -0.48 13.08 -4.86
CA SER A 93 0.60 14.06 -4.74
C SER A 93 0.59 15.06 -5.92
N ASN A 94 0.31 14.58 -7.12
CA ASN A 94 0.28 15.40 -8.33
C ASN A 94 -0.94 16.34 -8.38
N SER A 95 -2.05 15.95 -7.75
CA SER A 95 -3.27 16.78 -7.64
C SER A 95 -3.06 18.05 -6.79
N CYS A 96 -2.08 18.08 -5.90
CA CYS A 96 -1.70 19.29 -5.16
C CYS A 96 -0.85 20.26 -6.02
N MET A 97 -0.19 19.74 -7.06
CA MET A 97 0.61 20.56 -7.99
C MET A 97 -0.27 21.36 -8.97
N GLU A 98 -1.47 20.85 -9.30
CA GLU A 98 -2.44 21.56 -10.15
C GLU A 98 -3.13 22.74 -9.43
N CYS A 99 -2.96 22.90 -8.11
CA CYS A 99 -3.59 23.99 -7.36
C CYS A 99 -2.81 25.32 -7.44
N HIS A 100 -1.59 25.34 -7.98
CA HIS A 100 -0.80 26.56 -8.23
C HIS A 100 -0.60 26.88 -9.72
N GLY A 101 -1.30 26.19 -10.63
CA GLY A 101 -1.20 26.39 -12.08
C GLY A 101 -2.13 27.46 -12.67
N GLY A 102 -2.68 28.36 -11.86
CA GLY A 102 -3.65 29.34 -12.34
C GLY A 102 -3.80 30.57 -11.46
N ALA A 103 -2.88 31.52 -11.58
CA ALA A 103 -3.15 32.92 -11.27
C ALA A 103 -2.20 33.85 -12.06
N ASN A 104 -2.70 34.28 -13.23
CA ASN A 104 -2.32 35.44 -14.05
C ASN A 104 -0.91 35.51 -14.66
#